data_AF-X1L4P4-F1
#
_entry.id   AF-X1L4P4-F1
#
_cell.length_a   1.000
_cell.length_b   1.000
_cell.length_c   1.000
_cell.angle_alpha   90.00
_cell.angle_beta   90.00
_cell.angle_gamma   90.00
#
_symmetry.space_group_name_H-M   'P 1'
#
loop_
_entity.id
_entity.type
_entity.pdbx_description
1 polymer ?
#
loop_
_entity_poly.entity_id
_entity_poly.type
_entity_poly.pdbx_seq_one_letter_code
_entity_poly.pdbx_strand_id
1 'polypeptide(L)'
;FPEGDTKDAMEPYGFSDYQAWGDAMGGPQDGMKLDPKTADEAVDWLKTEGTEIATKGQPWFLAVNFVNPHDIMYYDTDAEEMVQVRGMFPIFGAPDTPLYQQQWPTSLPASFFDDLSGQPQAVRNYKLFSDGAYGRIPMDRRDMWHNHINYYINCLLDVDQHIGSVLDALDKSGQAENTIIIFTADHGEMAAAHHLRQKGSVAFKETVNVPLIIVDPRHPGGARTEAVSSHLDLVPTMLGLAGLSQEE
;
A
#
# COMPACT_ATOMS: atom_id res chain seq x y z
N PHE A 1 -21.07 9.46 -15.95
CA PHE A 1 -19.62 9.36 -16.17
C PHE A 1 -19.32 10.00 -17.51
N PRO A 2 -18.26 10.81 -17.64
CA PRO A 2 -17.94 11.43 -18.92
C PRO A 2 -17.88 10.33 -19.99
N GLU A 3 -18.62 10.52 -21.07
CA GLU A 3 -18.58 9.65 -22.24
C GLU A 3 -17.27 9.96 -22.99
N GLY A 4 -16.28 9.05 -22.96
CA GLY A 4 -14.97 9.26 -23.60
C GLY A 4 -13.89 8.28 -23.11
N ASP A 5 -12.72 8.30 -23.77
CA ASP A 5 -11.51 7.62 -23.27
C ASP A 5 -11.10 8.24 -21.93
N THR A 6 -10.63 7.42 -20.98
CA THR A 6 -10.18 7.90 -19.66
C THR A 6 -9.05 8.92 -19.81
N LYS A 7 -8.20 8.78 -20.84
CA LYS A 7 -7.13 9.74 -21.14
C LYS A 7 -7.66 11.13 -21.44
N ASP A 8 -8.65 11.24 -22.34
CA ASP A 8 -9.27 12.51 -22.72
C ASP A 8 -9.95 13.19 -21.52
N ALA A 9 -10.52 12.39 -20.62
CA ALA A 9 -11.17 12.90 -19.41
C ALA A 9 -10.15 13.45 -18.40
N MET A 10 -8.93 12.91 -18.35
CA MET A 10 -7.89 13.29 -17.40
C MET A 10 -6.94 14.39 -17.91
N GLU A 11 -6.86 14.61 -19.23
CA GLU A 11 -6.03 15.64 -19.86
C GLU A 11 -6.21 17.05 -19.26
N PRO A 12 -7.44 17.56 -19.01
CA PRO A 12 -7.61 18.89 -18.42
C PRO A 12 -7.02 19.06 -17.02
N TYR A 13 -6.72 17.95 -16.35
CA TYR A 13 -6.14 17.90 -15.00
C TYR A 13 -4.65 17.54 -15.03
N GLY A 14 -4.04 17.33 -16.20
CA GLY A 14 -2.64 16.96 -16.34
C GLY A 14 -2.34 15.49 -15.99
N PHE A 15 -3.34 14.61 -16.02
CA PHE A 15 -3.21 13.18 -15.67
C PHE A 15 -3.58 12.25 -16.82
N SER A 16 -3.41 12.67 -18.08
CA SER A 16 -3.72 11.83 -19.25
C SER A 16 -2.77 10.65 -19.44
N ASP A 17 -1.63 10.67 -18.74
CA ASP A 17 -0.70 9.56 -18.54
C ASP A 17 -1.17 8.56 -17.46
N TYR A 18 -2.38 8.74 -16.93
CA TYR A 18 -3.04 7.78 -16.04
C TYR A 18 -3.13 6.38 -16.67
N GLN A 19 -2.80 5.38 -15.87
CA GLN A 19 -2.80 3.98 -16.25
C GLN A 19 -4.09 3.30 -15.80
N ALA A 20 -4.95 2.92 -16.76
CA ALA A 20 -6.21 2.23 -16.47
C ALA A 20 -6.04 0.74 -16.12
N TRP A 21 -4.82 0.19 -16.22
CA TRP A 21 -4.54 -1.24 -16.01
C TRP A 21 -4.10 -1.60 -14.58
N GLY A 22 -4.04 -0.62 -13.66
CA GLY A 22 -3.68 -0.84 -12.25
C GLY A 22 -4.70 -1.68 -11.45
N ASP A 23 -4.53 -1.74 -10.13
CA ASP A 23 -5.41 -2.55 -9.27
C ASP A 23 -6.80 -1.92 -9.07
N ALA A 24 -7.72 -2.20 -10.00
CA ALA A 24 -9.08 -1.67 -9.93
C ALA A 24 -10.01 -2.42 -8.96
N MET A 25 -9.73 -3.69 -8.65
CA MET A 25 -10.66 -4.61 -7.96
C MET A 25 -10.00 -5.57 -6.95
N GLY A 26 -8.67 -5.62 -6.87
CA GLY A 26 -7.88 -6.54 -6.06
C GLY A 26 -7.80 -7.94 -6.66
N GLY A 27 -6.65 -8.35 -7.19
CA GLY A 27 -6.39 -9.72 -7.64
C GLY A 27 -5.25 -10.41 -6.87
N PRO A 28 -5.20 -11.76 -6.91
CA PRO A 28 -4.15 -12.52 -6.25
C PRO A 28 -2.79 -12.33 -6.94
N GLN A 29 -1.76 -12.06 -6.14
CA GLN A 29 -0.39 -11.81 -6.62
C GLN A 29 -0.29 -10.59 -7.55
N ASP A 30 -1.21 -9.63 -7.44
CA ASP A 30 -1.20 -8.44 -8.29
C ASP A 30 -0.05 -7.51 -7.94
N GLY A 31 0.32 -7.39 -6.66
CA GLY A 31 1.53 -6.66 -6.23
C GLY A 31 2.77 -7.08 -7.02
N MET A 32 3.12 -8.36 -6.94
CA MET A 32 4.28 -8.91 -7.66
C MET A 32 4.22 -8.71 -9.19
N LYS A 33 3.03 -8.68 -9.79
CA LYS A 33 2.88 -8.53 -11.26
C LYS A 33 2.84 -7.08 -11.74
N LEU A 34 2.29 -6.19 -10.93
CA LEU A 34 1.97 -4.81 -11.31
C LEU A 34 3.01 -3.83 -10.78
N ASP A 35 3.55 -4.03 -9.59
CA ASP A 35 4.54 -3.12 -9.00
C ASP A 35 5.81 -2.93 -9.84
N PRO A 36 6.38 -3.98 -10.49
CA PRO A 36 7.51 -3.78 -11.40
C PRO A 36 7.17 -2.85 -12.56
N LYS A 37 5.95 -2.97 -13.12
CA LYS A 37 5.50 -2.14 -14.24
C LYS A 37 5.26 -0.71 -13.80
N THR A 38 4.61 -0.52 -12.64
CA THR A 38 4.41 0.80 -12.03
C THR A 38 5.74 1.50 -11.79
N ALA A 39 6.73 0.77 -11.26
CA ALA A 39 8.07 1.31 -11.06
C ALA A 39 8.76 1.64 -12.38
N ASP A 40 8.75 0.73 -13.36
CA ASP A 40 9.40 0.94 -14.66
C ASP A 40 8.82 2.16 -15.39
N GLU A 41 7.49 2.34 -15.38
CA GLU A 41 6.85 3.51 -15.98
C GLU A 41 7.18 4.82 -15.24
N ALA A 42 7.19 4.81 -13.91
CA ALA A 42 7.62 5.99 -13.13
C ALA A 42 9.09 6.34 -13.39
N VAL A 43 9.96 5.32 -13.51
CA VAL A 43 11.37 5.47 -13.85
C VAL A 43 11.55 6.04 -15.26
N ASP A 44 10.78 5.56 -16.24
CA ASP A 44 10.82 6.06 -17.61
C ASP A 44 10.33 7.52 -17.67
N TRP A 45 9.22 7.82 -16.99
CA TRP A 45 8.67 9.17 -16.89
C TRP A 45 9.68 10.17 -16.30
N LEU A 46 10.36 9.81 -15.19
CA LEU A 46 11.37 10.67 -14.57
C LEU A 46 12.54 10.97 -15.53
N LYS A 47 12.95 9.99 -16.32
CA LYS A 47 14.05 10.11 -17.30
C LYS A 47 13.67 10.87 -18.56
N THR A 48 12.38 10.92 -18.89
CA THR A 48 11.86 11.50 -20.12
C THR A 48 11.09 12.78 -19.81
N GLU A 49 9.78 12.69 -19.64
CA GLU A 49 8.86 13.82 -19.47
C GLU A 49 9.24 14.70 -18.28
N GLY A 50 9.54 14.09 -17.12
CA GLY A 50 9.97 14.83 -15.93
C GLY A 50 11.24 15.65 -16.18
N THR A 51 12.22 15.06 -16.88
CA THR A 51 13.47 15.75 -17.26
C THR A 51 13.21 16.88 -18.27
N GLU A 52 12.31 16.67 -19.23
CA GLU A 52 11.93 17.71 -20.20
C GLU A 52 11.23 18.90 -19.51
N ILE A 53 10.26 18.63 -18.65
CA ILE A 53 9.52 19.63 -17.87
C ILE A 53 10.49 20.41 -16.96
N ALA A 54 11.37 19.71 -16.24
CA ALA A 54 12.37 20.33 -15.37
C ALA A 54 13.36 21.22 -16.15
N THR A 55 13.79 20.80 -17.36
CA THR A 55 14.68 21.60 -18.22
C THR A 55 14.01 22.90 -18.67
N LYS A 56 12.69 22.92 -18.81
CA LYS A 56 11.88 24.12 -19.10
C LYS A 56 11.64 24.99 -17.86
N GLY A 57 12.09 24.57 -16.68
CA GLY A 57 11.87 25.28 -15.42
C GLY A 57 10.43 25.19 -14.92
N GLN A 58 9.65 24.21 -15.39
CA GLN A 58 8.28 23.98 -14.96
C GLN A 58 8.23 22.97 -13.81
N PRO A 59 7.32 23.11 -12.83
CA PRO A 59 7.10 22.09 -11.82
C PRO A 59 6.30 20.92 -12.39
N TRP A 60 6.40 19.78 -11.71
CA TRP A 60 5.59 18.60 -12.00
C TRP A 60 5.08 17.96 -10.71
N PHE A 61 4.06 17.13 -10.86
CA PHE A 61 3.52 16.27 -9.81
C PHE A 61 3.43 14.84 -10.36
N LEU A 62 4.03 13.87 -9.66
CA LEU A 62 4.01 12.46 -10.04
C LEU A 62 3.46 11.64 -8.88
N ALA A 63 2.40 10.88 -9.14
CA ALA A 63 1.83 9.92 -8.19
C ALA A 63 2.14 8.49 -8.63
N VAL A 64 2.88 7.75 -7.78
CA VAL A 64 3.26 6.36 -8.01
C VAL A 64 2.54 5.49 -6.99
N ASN A 65 1.59 4.67 -7.45
CA ASN A 65 0.70 3.90 -6.58
C ASN A 65 0.99 2.40 -6.71
N PHE A 66 1.69 1.84 -5.73
CA PHE A 66 1.99 0.41 -5.66
C PHE A 66 0.82 -0.38 -5.07
N VAL A 67 0.77 -1.67 -5.40
CA VAL A 67 -0.31 -2.60 -5.06
C VAL A 67 0.07 -3.47 -3.87
N ASN A 68 1.30 -4.00 -3.79
CA ASN A 68 1.70 -4.70 -2.56
C ASN A 68 1.57 -3.76 -1.35
N PRO A 69 1.07 -4.24 -0.20
CA PRO A 69 0.77 -5.65 0.12
C PRO A 69 -0.73 -6.02 0.02
N HIS A 70 -1.54 -5.33 -0.80
CA HIS A 70 -3.01 -5.44 -0.81
C HIS A 70 -3.55 -6.87 -0.95
N ASP A 71 -2.88 -7.69 -1.76
CA ASP A 71 -3.28 -9.05 -2.13
C ASP A 71 -3.08 -10.10 -1.02
N ILE A 72 -2.54 -9.72 0.14
CA ILE A 72 -2.39 -10.59 1.33
C ILE A 72 -3.69 -11.29 1.76
N MET A 73 -4.85 -10.72 1.45
CA MET A 73 -6.16 -11.34 1.67
C MET A 73 -6.31 -12.72 1.03
N TYR A 74 -5.58 -12.95 -0.07
CA TYR A 74 -5.68 -14.16 -0.86
C TYR A 74 -4.66 -15.22 -0.44
N TYR A 75 -3.82 -14.98 0.57
CA TYR A 75 -2.78 -15.92 0.96
C TYR A 75 -3.34 -17.17 1.67
N ASP A 76 -2.92 -18.33 1.18
CA ASP A 76 -3.15 -19.64 1.78
C ASP A 76 -2.07 -19.92 2.84
N THR A 77 -2.50 -19.99 4.10
CA THR A 77 -1.59 -20.02 5.26
C THR A 77 -1.12 -21.40 5.69
N ASP A 78 -1.74 -22.47 5.17
CA ASP A 78 -1.38 -23.86 5.51
C ASP A 78 -1.19 -24.77 4.30
N ALA A 79 -1.46 -24.28 3.09
CA ALA A 79 -1.16 -24.87 1.78
C ALA A 79 -1.75 -26.28 1.53
N GLU A 80 -1.28 -27.27 2.27
CA GLU A 80 -1.61 -28.69 2.08
C GLU A 80 -2.59 -29.22 3.15
N GLU A 81 -2.62 -28.62 4.35
CA GLU A 81 -3.43 -29.16 5.46
C GLU A 81 -4.94 -28.87 5.31
N MET A 82 -5.32 -27.90 4.46
CA MET A 82 -6.70 -27.52 4.15
C MET A 82 -7.53 -27.13 5.39
N VAL A 83 -6.87 -26.59 6.42
CA VAL A 83 -7.47 -25.96 7.60
C VAL A 83 -8.05 -24.60 7.24
N GLN A 84 -7.35 -23.77 6.47
CA GLN A 84 -7.94 -22.57 5.86
C GLN A 84 -8.74 -23.00 4.62
N VAL A 85 -9.98 -23.45 4.84
CA VAL A 85 -10.84 -23.83 3.71
C VAL A 85 -11.27 -22.61 2.91
N ARG A 86 -11.23 -22.73 1.57
CA ARG A 86 -11.66 -21.69 0.63
C ARG A 86 -13.04 -21.13 0.98
N GLY A 87 -13.10 -19.80 1.10
CA GLY A 87 -14.32 -19.04 1.33
C GLY A 87 -15.01 -18.62 0.03
N MET A 88 -15.67 -17.46 0.06
CA MET A 88 -16.25 -16.81 -1.12
C MET A 88 -15.22 -16.54 -2.21
N PHE A 89 -14.01 -16.16 -1.82
CA PHE A 89 -12.90 -15.87 -2.72
C PHE A 89 -11.85 -16.98 -2.68
N PRO A 90 -11.19 -17.27 -3.83
CA PRO A 90 -10.10 -18.23 -3.87
C PRO A 90 -8.89 -17.72 -3.08
N ILE A 91 -8.16 -18.65 -2.46
CA ILE A 91 -6.85 -18.41 -1.83
C ILE A 91 -5.75 -19.11 -2.64
N PHE A 92 -4.53 -18.61 -2.52
CA PHE A 92 -3.38 -19.00 -3.32
C PHE A 92 -2.13 -19.06 -2.44
N GLY A 93 -1.22 -19.96 -2.79
CA GLY A 93 0.12 -19.97 -2.24
C GLY A 93 0.89 -18.69 -2.61
N ALA A 94 1.97 -18.45 -1.87
CA ALA A 94 2.89 -17.37 -2.17
C ALA A 94 3.52 -17.55 -3.57
N PRO A 95 3.93 -16.46 -4.24
CA PRO A 95 4.75 -16.55 -5.45
C PRO A 95 5.97 -17.47 -5.26
N ASP A 96 6.30 -18.25 -6.28
CA ASP A 96 7.48 -19.12 -6.28
C ASP A 96 8.73 -18.32 -6.64
N THR A 97 9.15 -17.42 -5.73
CA THR A 97 10.36 -16.61 -5.89
C THR A 97 11.23 -16.68 -4.63
N PRO A 98 12.56 -16.46 -4.76
CA PRO A 98 13.44 -16.47 -3.59
C PRO A 98 13.05 -15.48 -2.49
N LEU A 99 12.37 -14.37 -2.81
CA LEU A 99 11.90 -13.42 -1.81
C LEU A 99 10.75 -13.99 -1.00
N TYR A 100 9.72 -14.52 -1.66
CA TYR A 100 8.52 -15.04 -1.02
C TYR A 100 8.73 -16.38 -0.30
N GLN A 101 9.82 -17.09 -0.60
CA GLN A 101 10.26 -18.29 0.13
C GLN A 101 10.98 -17.96 1.45
N GLN A 102 11.37 -16.69 1.69
CA GLN A 102 12.05 -16.31 2.92
C GLN A 102 11.11 -16.39 4.13
N GLN A 103 11.68 -16.79 5.25
CA GLN A 103 11.03 -16.87 6.54
C GLN A 103 11.77 -15.99 7.54
N TRP A 104 11.01 -15.18 8.25
CA TRP A 104 11.46 -14.19 9.21
C TRP A 104 11.05 -14.61 10.62
N PRO A 105 11.86 -14.28 11.64
CA PRO A 105 11.40 -14.34 13.03
C PRO A 105 10.23 -13.38 13.22
N THR A 106 9.03 -13.91 13.45
CA THR A 106 7.81 -13.12 13.66
C THR A 106 7.27 -13.31 15.07
N SER A 107 6.52 -12.32 15.55
CA SER A 107 5.80 -12.36 16.83
C SER A 107 4.35 -11.97 16.61
N LEU A 108 3.43 -12.63 17.32
CA LEU A 108 2.04 -12.19 17.35
C LEU A 108 1.92 -10.92 18.22
N PRO A 109 1.13 -9.92 17.80
CA PRO A 109 0.88 -8.73 18.61
C PRO A 109 0.17 -9.12 19.92
N ALA A 110 0.35 -8.33 20.98
CA ALA A 110 -0.29 -8.61 22.27
C ALA A 110 -1.83 -8.67 22.15
N SER A 111 -2.41 -7.83 21.28
CA SER A 111 -3.84 -7.79 20.97
C SER A 111 -4.36 -9.05 20.27
N PHE A 112 -3.48 -9.93 19.76
CA PHE A 112 -3.89 -11.21 19.15
C PHE A 112 -4.83 -12.02 20.07
N PHE A 113 -4.62 -11.92 21.38
CA PHE A 113 -5.35 -12.70 22.38
C PHE A 113 -6.62 -12.01 22.90
N ASP A 114 -7.03 -10.90 22.30
CA ASP A 114 -8.21 -10.15 22.74
C ASP A 114 -9.51 -10.95 22.54
N ASP A 115 -10.44 -10.79 23.48
CA ASP A 115 -11.79 -11.33 23.35
C ASP A 115 -12.69 -10.37 22.57
N LEU A 116 -13.13 -10.79 21.38
CA LEU A 116 -14.03 -10.02 20.54
C LEU A 116 -15.51 -10.07 20.98
N SER A 117 -15.86 -10.90 21.98
CA SER A 117 -17.26 -11.09 22.38
C SER A 117 -17.94 -9.79 22.82
N GLY A 118 -17.19 -8.92 23.52
CA GLY A 118 -17.64 -7.61 23.99
C GLY A 118 -17.51 -6.46 22.98
N GLN A 119 -16.90 -6.69 21.81
CA GLN A 119 -16.67 -5.64 20.81
C GLN A 119 -17.97 -5.18 20.13
N PRO A 120 -18.00 -4.01 19.48
CA PRO A 120 -19.14 -3.59 18.67
C PRO A 120 -19.54 -4.63 17.62
N GLN A 121 -20.82 -4.65 17.25
CA GLN A 121 -21.34 -5.63 16.27
C GLN A 121 -20.61 -5.55 14.94
N ALA A 122 -20.19 -4.36 14.51
CA ALA A 122 -19.40 -4.17 13.29
C ALA A 122 -18.11 -5.01 13.29
N VAL A 123 -17.37 -5.03 14.40
CA VAL A 123 -16.13 -5.82 14.54
C VAL A 123 -16.41 -7.33 14.45
N ARG A 124 -17.43 -7.81 15.17
CA ARG A 124 -17.80 -9.24 15.13
C ARG A 124 -18.30 -9.66 13.75
N ASN A 125 -19.12 -8.82 13.10
CA ASN A 125 -19.59 -9.07 11.74
C ASN A 125 -18.44 -9.09 10.75
N TYR A 126 -17.46 -8.19 10.92
CA TYR A 126 -16.28 -8.16 10.09
C TYR A 126 -15.44 -9.43 10.23
N LYS A 127 -15.25 -9.95 11.45
CA LYS A 127 -14.60 -11.25 11.67
C LYS A 127 -15.30 -12.38 10.91
N LEU A 128 -16.63 -12.46 11.03
CA LEU A 128 -17.44 -13.47 10.34
C LEU A 128 -17.34 -13.33 8.82
N PHE A 129 -17.39 -12.10 8.31
CA PHE A 129 -17.21 -11.82 6.90
C PHE A 129 -15.83 -12.24 6.41
N SER A 130 -14.75 -11.82 7.09
CA SER A 130 -13.37 -12.13 6.71
C SER A 130 -13.12 -13.64 6.69
N ASP A 131 -13.59 -14.38 7.71
CA ASP A 131 -13.49 -15.84 7.74
C ASP A 131 -14.30 -16.52 6.64
N GLY A 132 -15.50 -16.01 6.33
CA GLY A 132 -16.34 -16.55 5.26
C GLY A 132 -15.84 -16.18 3.86
N ALA A 133 -15.19 -15.04 3.71
CA ALA A 133 -14.71 -14.52 2.44
C ALA A 133 -13.37 -15.18 2.04
N TYR A 134 -12.41 -15.25 2.97
CA TYR A 134 -11.02 -15.64 2.69
C TYR A 134 -10.60 -16.96 3.37
N GLY A 135 -11.57 -17.66 3.98
CA GLY A 135 -11.31 -18.88 4.74
C GLY A 135 -10.85 -18.60 6.16
N ARG A 136 -11.31 -19.40 7.11
CA ARG A 136 -11.03 -19.21 8.53
C ARG A 136 -9.62 -19.71 8.89
N ILE A 137 -8.85 -18.88 9.60
CA ILE A 137 -7.65 -19.34 10.33
C ILE A 137 -8.01 -19.55 11.80
N PRO A 138 -7.89 -20.78 12.34
CA PRO A 138 -8.09 -21.06 13.76
C PRO A 138 -7.11 -20.29 14.66
N MET A 139 -7.53 -19.99 15.89
CA MET A 139 -6.71 -19.24 16.87
C MET A 139 -5.60 -20.05 17.51
N ASP A 140 -5.80 -21.36 17.62
CA ASP A 140 -4.83 -22.32 18.09
C ASP A 140 -3.75 -22.66 17.05
N ARG A 141 -4.02 -22.43 15.76
CA ARG A 141 -3.05 -22.56 14.65
C ARG A 141 -2.14 -21.34 14.51
N ARG A 142 -1.34 -21.08 15.54
CA ARG A 142 -0.42 -19.93 15.59
C ARG A 142 0.59 -19.92 14.45
N ASP A 143 1.02 -21.09 14.00
CA ASP A 143 1.89 -21.28 12.85
C ASP A 143 1.31 -20.64 11.58
N MET A 144 0.00 -20.80 11.31
CA MET A 144 -0.67 -20.18 10.16
C MET A 144 -0.68 -18.64 10.24
N TRP A 145 -0.80 -18.09 11.44
CA TRP A 145 -0.69 -16.64 11.66
C TRP A 145 0.73 -16.13 11.46
N HIS A 146 1.74 -16.90 11.88
CA HIS A 146 3.13 -16.61 11.58
C HIS A 146 3.40 -16.66 10.07
N ASN A 147 2.81 -17.62 9.34
CA ASN A 147 2.91 -17.68 7.87
C ASN A 147 2.27 -16.44 7.23
N HIS A 148 1.09 -16.02 7.71
CA HIS A 148 0.42 -14.80 7.24
C HIS A 148 1.28 -13.54 7.42
N ILE A 149 1.85 -13.36 8.61
CA ILE A 149 2.75 -12.22 8.89
C ILE A 149 4.03 -12.31 8.04
N ASN A 150 4.57 -13.50 7.85
CA ASN A 150 5.74 -13.70 6.98
C ASN A 150 5.44 -13.30 5.54
N TYR A 151 4.31 -13.71 4.99
CA TYR A 151 3.88 -13.30 3.66
C TYR A 151 3.71 -11.78 3.57
N TYR A 152 3.12 -11.15 4.58
CA TYR A 152 3.01 -9.69 4.67
C TYR A 152 4.38 -8.99 4.58
N ILE A 153 5.36 -9.47 5.36
CA ILE A 153 6.72 -8.94 5.35
C ILE A 153 7.35 -9.12 3.96
N ASN A 154 7.16 -10.26 3.32
CA ASN A 154 7.69 -10.50 1.97
C ASN A 154 7.09 -9.55 0.93
N CYS A 155 5.77 -9.29 0.97
CA CYS A 155 5.14 -8.26 0.12
C CYS A 155 5.71 -6.86 0.38
N LEU A 156 5.94 -6.49 1.64
CA LEU A 156 6.53 -5.20 2.00
C LEU A 156 7.97 -5.06 1.47
N LEU A 157 8.77 -6.12 1.55
CA LEU A 157 10.13 -6.14 1.00
C LEU A 157 10.16 -6.16 -0.54
N ASP A 158 9.11 -6.68 -1.17
CA ASP A 158 8.96 -6.68 -2.63
C ASP A 158 8.73 -5.25 -3.13
N VAL A 159 7.73 -4.56 -2.56
CA VAL A 159 7.43 -3.18 -2.92
C VAL A 159 8.55 -2.21 -2.54
N ASP A 160 9.29 -2.45 -1.46
CA ASP A 160 10.44 -1.63 -1.06
C ASP A 160 11.52 -1.57 -2.15
N GLN A 161 11.76 -2.68 -2.86
CA GLN A 161 12.71 -2.71 -3.99
C GLN A 161 12.23 -1.85 -5.16
N HIS A 162 10.92 -1.83 -5.41
CA HIS A 162 10.30 -1.02 -6.47
C HIS A 162 10.23 0.47 -6.12
N ILE A 163 9.98 0.81 -4.86
CA ILE A 163 10.12 2.18 -4.36
C ILE A 163 11.57 2.63 -4.52
N GLY A 164 12.53 1.78 -4.15
CA GLY A 164 13.96 2.03 -4.30
C GLY A 164 14.37 2.38 -5.72
N SER A 165 13.87 1.65 -6.73
CA SER A 165 14.21 1.93 -8.13
C SER A 165 13.70 3.28 -8.64
N VAL A 166 12.51 3.71 -8.19
CA VAL A 166 11.94 5.03 -8.51
C VAL A 166 12.76 6.13 -7.86
N LEU A 167 13.10 5.98 -6.57
CA LEU A 167 13.93 6.96 -5.85
C LEU A 167 15.34 7.07 -6.45
N ASP A 168 15.94 5.94 -6.83
CA ASP A 168 17.20 5.88 -7.56
C ASP A 168 17.15 6.62 -8.90
N ALA A 169 16.04 6.51 -9.64
CA ALA A 169 15.86 7.20 -10.91
C ALA A 169 15.68 8.71 -10.71
N LEU A 170 14.96 9.12 -9.66
CA LEU A 170 14.84 10.53 -9.28
C LEU A 170 16.22 11.14 -8.99
N ASP A 171 17.04 10.48 -8.18
CA ASP A 171 18.42 10.91 -7.89
C ASP A 171 19.28 11.00 -9.16
N LYS A 172 19.27 9.93 -9.98
CA LYS A 172 20.04 9.87 -11.24
C LYS A 172 19.61 10.91 -12.28
N SER A 173 18.36 11.39 -12.22
CA SER A 173 17.88 12.48 -13.08
C SER A 173 18.37 13.86 -12.65
N GLY A 174 18.99 13.99 -11.47
CA GLY A 174 19.46 15.26 -10.91
C GLY A 174 18.36 16.14 -10.34
N GLN A 175 17.14 15.62 -10.21
CA GLN A 175 15.96 16.38 -9.76
C GLN A 175 15.71 16.29 -8.25
N ALA A 176 16.34 15.34 -7.54
CA ALA A 176 16.07 15.05 -6.13
C ALA A 176 16.17 16.28 -5.20
N GLU A 177 17.17 17.15 -5.40
CA GLU A 177 17.38 18.36 -4.59
C GLU A 177 16.28 19.43 -4.76
N ASN A 178 15.39 19.26 -5.75
CA ASN A 178 14.26 20.14 -6.02
C ASN A 178 12.91 19.38 -6.00
N THR A 179 12.86 18.20 -5.41
CA THR A 179 11.65 17.38 -5.36
C THR A 179 11.25 17.08 -3.92
N ILE A 180 9.99 17.30 -3.60
CA ILE A 180 9.39 16.88 -2.34
C ILE A 180 8.83 15.48 -2.52
N ILE A 181 9.16 14.57 -1.61
CA ILE A 181 8.68 13.19 -1.62
C ILE A 181 7.70 13.00 -0.47
N ILE A 182 6.50 12.50 -0.78
CA ILE A 182 5.49 12.13 0.21
C ILE A 182 5.23 10.64 0.07
N PHE A 183 5.42 9.90 1.17
CA PHE A 183 5.13 8.47 1.25
C PHE A 183 4.03 8.23 2.28
N THR A 184 2.99 7.51 1.88
CA THR A 184 1.86 7.13 2.72
C THR A 184 1.21 5.83 2.23
N ALA A 185 0.24 5.33 2.98
CA ALA A 185 -0.66 4.24 2.58
C ALA A 185 -2.11 4.70 2.73
N ASP A 186 -3.04 4.13 1.96
CA ASP A 186 -4.46 4.44 2.05
C ASP A 186 -5.12 3.86 3.32
N HIS A 187 -4.66 2.68 3.74
CA HIS A 187 -5.01 2.04 5.00
C HIS A 187 -3.90 1.09 5.48
N GLY A 188 -4.06 0.54 6.69
CA GLY A 188 -3.17 -0.48 7.25
C GLY A 188 -3.73 -1.91 7.14
N GLU A 189 -3.09 -2.86 7.82
CA GLU A 189 -3.46 -4.28 7.87
C GLU A 189 -3.44 -4.73 9.34
N MET A 190 -4.45 -5.50 9.73
CA MET A 190 -4.56 -6.01 11.11
C MET A 190 -3.40 -6.94 11.45
N ALA A 191 -2.88 -7.70 10.49
CA ALA A 191 -1.66 -8.51 10.66
C ALA A 191 -1.69 -9.35 11.95
N ALA A 192 -2.82 -10.05 12.18
CA ALA A 192 -3.12 -10.85 13.36
C ALA A 192 -3.57 -10.09 14.63
N ALA A 193 -3.51 -8.76 14.68
CA ALA A 193 -4.06 -7.98 15.78
C ALA A 193 -5.53 -8.33 16.01
N HIS A 194 -5.92 -8.47 17.27
CA HIS A 194 -7.29 -8.84 17.66
C HIS A 194 -7.81 -10.15 17.04
N HIS A 195 -6.91 -11.05 16.61
CA HIS A 195 -7.22 -12.26 15.84
C HIS A 195 -7.97 -11.96 14.52
N LEU A 196 -7.69 -10.79 13.95
CA LEU A 196 -8.25 -10.27 12.71
C LEU A 196 -7.17 -10.21 11.62
N ARG A 197 -7.65 -10.14 10.38
CA ARG A 197 -6.91 -9.86 9.15
C ARG A 197 -7.70 -8.87 8.34
N GLN A 198 -7.04 -8.23 7.39
CA GLN A 198 -7.60 -7.29 6.44
C GLN A 198 -7.98 -5.94 7.03
N LYS A 199 -8.19 -4.99 6.12
CA LYS A 199 -8.89 -3.74 6.36
C LYS A 199 -10.40 -3.96 6.28
N GLY A 200 -11.15 -3.28 7.14
CA GLY A 200 -12.57 -3.55 7.30
C GLY A 200 -13.33 -2.40 7.90
N SER A 201 -14.59 -2.66 8.23
CA SER A 201 -15.44 -1.76 9.02
C SER A 201 -15.05 -1.77 10.51
N VAL A 202 -13.75 -1.60 10.76
CA VAL A 202 -13.10 -1.54 12.08
C VAL A 202 -12.15 -0.34 12.13
N ALA A 203 -12.13 0.34 13.27
CA ALA A 203 -11.32 1.55 13.51
C ALA A 203 -10.16 1.26 14.48
N PHE A 204 -9.55 0.07 14.34
CA PHE A 204 -8.37 -0.28 15.12
C PHE A 204 -7.15 0.48 14.60
N LYS A 205 -6.16 0.71 15.48
CA LYS A 205 -4.97 1.49 15.14
C LYS A 205 -4.24 0.89 13.94
N GLU A 206 -4.20 -0.43 13.86
CA GLU A 206 -3.58 -1.22 12.80
C GLU A 206 -4.18 -0.95 11.42
N THR A 207 -5.45 -0.52 11.31
CA THR A 207 -6.07 -0.18 10.02
C THR A 207 -6.00 1.30 9.66
N VAL A 208 -5.96 2.20 10.64
CA VAL A 208 -6.09 3.66 10.39
C VAL A 208 -4.80 4.44 10.60
N ASN A 209 -3.82 3.89 11.32
CA ASN A 209 -2.54 4.55 11.61
C ASN A 209 -1.49 4.13 10.58
N VAL A 210 -1.55 4.77 9.42
CA VAL A 210 -0.65 4.54 8.28
C VAL A 210 0.64 5.36 8.39
N PRO A 211 1.73 4.95 7.70
CA PRO A 211 2.92 5.79 7.60
C PRO A 211 2.58 7.12 6.91
N LEU A 212 3.20 8.21 7.36
CA LEU A 212 3.25 9.47 6.63
C LEU A 212 4.67 10.02 6.76
N ILE A 213 5.42 10.01 5.66
CA ILE A 213 6.79 10.52 5.58
C ILE A 213 6.81 11.62 4.53
N ILE A 214 7.34 12.78 4.90
CA ILE A 214 7.53 13.90 3.98
C ILE A 214 9.02 14.24 3.99
N VAL A 215 9.65 14.13 2.82
CA VAL A 215 11.03 14.56 2.57
C VAL A 215 10.96 15.83 1.76
N ASP A 216 11.46 16.92 2.34
CA ASP A 216 11.57 18.22 1.68
C ASP A 216 13.05 18.63 1.68
N PRO A 217 13.71 18.77 0.52
CA PRO A 217 15.13 19.07 0.41
C PRO A 217 15.50 20.44 1.02
N ARG A 218 14.51 21.31 1.27
CA ARG A 218 14.70 22.60 1.94
C ARG A 218 14.90 22.46 3.45
N HIS A 219 14.65 21.27 4.01
CA HIS A 219 14.70 20.99 5.45
C HIS A 219 15.75 19.90 5.76
N PRO A 220 16.44 19.97 6.91
CA PRO A 220 17.52 19.03 7.26
C PRO A 220 17.05 17.59 7.59
N GLY A 221 15.73 17.31 7.53
CA GLY A 221 15.15 16.00 7.86
C GLY A 221 15.20 15.64 9.35
N GLY A 222 14.80 14.41 9.68
CA GLY A 222 14.92 13.82 11.02
C GLY A 222 13.87 14.26 12.06
N ALA A 223 13.00 15.21 11.71
CA ALA A 223 11.90 15.64 12.58
C ALA A 223 10.86 14.52 12.76
N ARG A 224 10.21 14.49 13.92
CA ARG A 224 9.08 13.60 14.24
C ARG A 224 7.99 14.41 14.93
N THR A 225 6.74 14.02 14.70
CA THR A 225 5.57 14.63 15.31
C THR A 225 4.60 13.56 15.78
N GLU A 226 3.95 13.82 16.91
CA GLU A 226 2.85 13.01 17.46
C GLU A 226 1.49 13.68 17.17
N ALA A 227 1.47 14.72 16.33
CA ALA A 227 0.24 15.37 15.92
C ALA A 227 -0.63 14.38 15.12
N VAL A 228 -1.93 14.37 15.41
CA VAL A 228 -2.89 13.56 14.67
C VAL A 228 -3.20 14.27 13.35
N SER A 229 -3.04 13.53 12.24
CA SER A 229 -3.37 13.98 10.90
C SER A 229 -4.40 13.05 10.24
N SER A 230 -4.95 13.49 9.11
CA SER A 230 -5.84 12.74 8.23
C SER A 230 -5.34 12.83 6.79
N HIS A 231 -5.70 11.88 5.94
CA HIS A 231 -5.47 11.99 4.49
C HIS A 231 -6.10 13.23 3.87
N LEU A 232 -7.14 13.80 4.52
CA LEU A 232 -7.72 15.09 4.12
C LEU A 232 -6.71 16.24 4.21
N ASP A 233 -5.68 16.11 5.05
CA ASP A 233 -4.64 17.13 5.21
C ASP A 233 -3.59 17.07 4.10
N LEU A 234 -3.53 16.00 3.28
CA LEU A 234 -2.52 15.83 2.24
C LEU A 234 -2.61 16.91 1.17
N VAL A 235 -3.81 17.18 0.65
CA VAL A 235 -4.02 18.19 -0.41
C VAL A 235 -3.59 19.59 0.05
N PRO A 236 -4.09 20.16 1.16
CA PRO A 236 -3.63 21.48 1.60
C PRO A 236 -2.15 21.49 1.98
N THR A 237 -1.59 20.38 2.47
CA THR A 237 -0.15 20.26 2.75
C THR A 237 0.67 20.32 1.46
N MET A 238 0.28 19.59 0.41
CA MET A 238 0.97 19.59 -0.88
C MET A 238 0.95 20.98 -1.53
N LEU A 239 -0.21 21.64 -1.53
CA LEU A 239 -0.33 23.02 -2.06
C LEU A 239 0.58 23.98 -1.29
N GLY A 240 0.56 23.94 0.05
CA GLY A 240 1.43 24.77 0.88
C GLY A 240 2.92 24.50 0.66
N LEU A 241 3.31 23.23 0.50
CA LEU A 241 4.68 22.83 0.21
C LEU A 241 5.16 23.29 -1.17
N ALA A 242 4.26 23.31 -2.16
CA ALA A 242 4.47 23.86 -3.50
C ALA A 242 4.44 25.39 -3.55
N GLY A 243 4.12 26.07 -2.44
CA GLY A 243 4.02 27.53 -2.38
C GLY A 243 2.74 28.11 -2.99
N LEU A 244 1.72 27.28 -3.20
CA LEU A 244 0.41 27.68 -3.71
C LEU A 244 -0.53 28.04 -2.56
N SER A 245 -1.41 29.02 -2.78
CA SER A 245 -2.45 29.38 -1.81
C SER A 245 -3.70 28.50 -1.99
N GLN A 246 -4.56 28.39 -0.96
CA GLN A 246 -5.82 27.64 -1.07
C GLN A 246 -6.87 28.31 -1.99
N GLU A 247 -6.62 29.54 -2.46
CA GLU A 247 -7.54 30.30 -3.31
C GLU A 247 -7.26 30.14 -4.81
N GLU A 248 -6.15 29.48 -5.17
CA GLU A 248 -5.72 29.14 -6.54
C GLU A 248 -6.11 27.71 -6.91
#